data_AF-A0A1A7ZLN4-F1
#
_entry.id   AF-A0A1A7ZLN4-F1
#
_cell.length_a   1.000
_cell.length_b   1.000
_cell.length_c   1.000
_cell.angle_alpha   90.00
_cell.angle_beta   90.00
_cell.angle_gamma   90.00
#
_symmetry.space_group_name_H-M   'P 1'
#
loop_
_entity.id
_entity.type
_entity.pdbx_description
1 polymer ?
#
loop_
_entity_poly.entity_id
_entity_poly.type
_entity_poly.pdbx_seq_one_letter_code
_entity_poly.pdbx_strand_id
1 'polypeptide(L)'
;MFRARVSVTAIQLLINMEMKPCLSFYSKLPSLQQLSVRWKSGVRPAPFLTATPVRALIDEQISIRGSFLPPHSPITLSARMHSDEGDLWESFAHFNTSASGTFSSTNDHSVGGSYLGCPGPFPAMLDLWGMGGGLQEYRASLLASKGFASLSLAYIGHKDLPGPPNRVNVGDSYFKAAFQLLQDHPQVISDRVGIIGLSFGCYVTLRIATRTGVKPACLVCINGPVGSTVTLSDSEGRTEIFDSYQKYWTYDDQGYVIFKEVSLPANLPPDSIVELEKLDCPLMYIVGEDDLSASSIENADMIEETLRSAGKPHLFTRLSYPGAGHLIEPPYSPNARASLWSVKPKKLITLWGGHPAPHAAAQEDAWEKVLNFLNANLRR
;
A
#
# COMPACT_ATOMS: atom_id res chain seq x y z
N MET A 1 26.99 -14.45 -19.31
CA MET A 1 27.83 -15.63 -19.67
C MET A 1 29.14 -15.54 -18.90
N PHE A 2 29.31 -16.32 -17.82
CA PHE A 2 30.55 -16.77 -17.13
C PHE A 2 30.08 -17.45 -15.83
N ARG A 3 30.03 -18.78 -15.72
CA ARG A 3 31.08 -19.77 -15.36
C ARG A 3 31.58 -19.65 -13.91
N ALA A 4 31.19 -20.61 -13.08
CA ALA A 4 31.98 -21.09 -11.95
C ALA A 4 32.03 -22.64 -11.99
N ARG A 5 33.26 -23.18 -12.01
CA ARG A 5 33.57 -24.60 -11.87
C ARG A 5 33.47 -24.97 -10.39
N VAL A 6 32.82 -26.09 -10.06
CA VAL A 6 33.08 -26.80 -8.80
C VAL A 6 33.44 -28.24 -9.11
N SER A 7 34.58 -28.62 -8.56
CA SER A 7 35.32 -29.86 -8.72
C SER A 7 34.64 -31.04 -8.01
N VAL A 8 34.63 -32.19 -8.68
CA VAL A 8 34.24 -33.50 -8.15
C VAL A 8 35.41 -34.08 -7.36
N THR A 9 35.39 -34.03 -6.02
CA THR A 9 36.07 -35.04 -5.17
C THR A 9 35.62 -34.90 -3.71
N ALA A 10 34.87 -35.89 -3.20
CA ALA A 10 34.87 -36.41 -1.82
C ALA A 10 33.57 -37.18 -1.54
N ILE A 11 33.42 -38.32 -2.21
CA ILE A 11 32.56 -39.41 -1.77
C ILE A 11 33.36 -40.20 -0.72
N GLN A 12 32.64 -40.77 0.25
CA GLN A 12 33.07 -41.75 1.24
C GLN A 12 33.59 -41.18 2.57
N LEU A 13 32.69 -41.05 3.55
CA LEU A 13 32.96 -41.32 4.96
C LEU A 13 31.63 -41.49 5.71
N LEU A 14 31.57 -42.56 6.53
CA LEU A 14 30.46 -43.00 7.40
C LEU A 14 29.44 -43.99 6.81
N ILE A 15 29.96 -45.09 6.25
CA ILE A 15 29.38 -46.42 6.46
C ILE A 15 30.37 -47.19 7.34
N ASN A 16 29.84 -47.79 8.42
CA ASN A 16 30.41 -48.78 9.36
C ASN A 16 30.59 -48.28 10.79
N MET A 17 29.63 -48.63 11.66
CA MET A 17 29.95 -49.27 12.94
C MET A 17 28.89 -50.35 13.24
N GLU A 18 29.40 -51.51 13.58
CA GLU A 18 28.77 -52.83 13.65
C GLU A 18 27.80 -52.98 14.84
N MET A 19 26.72 -53.75 14.64
CA MET A 19 25.95 -54.34 15.74
C MET A 19 26.51 -55.72 16.09
N LYS A 20 26.90 -55.92 17.36
CA LYS A 20 27.19 -57.24 17.93
C LYS A 20 25.90 -57.91 18.43
N PRO A 21 25.63 -59.19 18.13
CA PRO A 21 24.52 -59.92 18.71
C PRO A 21 24.94 -60.56 20.04
N CYS A 22 24.07 -60.52 21.04
CA CYS A 22 24.17 -61.37 22.21
C CYS A 22 22.86 -62.15 22.34
N LEU A 23 22.90 -63.43 21.97
CA LEU A 23 21.85 -64.41 22.18
C LEU A 23 22.18 -65.18 23.46
N SER A 24 21.23 -65.24 24.40
CA SER A 24 21.18 -66.32 25.39
C SER A 24 19.75 -66.84 25.45
N PHE A 25 19.57 -68.11 25.10
CA PHE A 25 18.35 -68.86 25.33
C PHE A 25 18.32 -69.37 26.77
N TYR A 26 17.19 -69.21 27.46
CA TYR A 26 16.73 -70.19 28.44
C TYR A 26 15.20 -70.31 28.38
N SER A 27 14.75 -71.54 28.61
CA SER A 27 13.46 -72.10 28.25
C SER A 27 12.43 -72.08 29.39
N LYS A 28 11.17 -72.26 28.97
CA LYS A 28 9.96 -72.72 29.69
C LYS A 28 8.92 -71.66 30.11
N LEU A 29 7.75 -71.78 29.47
CA LEU A 29 6.39 -71.37 29.87
C LEU A 29 5.96 -72.05 31.20
N PRO A 30 4.93 -71.59 31.97
CA PRO A 30 3.65 -71.07 31.44
C PRO A 30 2.92 -69.95 32.23
N SER A 31 1.91 -69.38 31.55
CA SER A 31 0.67 -68.76 32.05
C SER A 31 0.73 -67.69 33.16
N LEU A 32 0.49 -66.43 32.80
CA LEU A 32 -0.05 -65.40 33.71
C LEU A 32 -0.87 -64.37 32.93
N GLN A 33 -1.94 -63.92 33.57
CA GLN A 33 -3.06 -63.13 33.05
C GLN A 33 -2.63 -61.81 32.38
N GLN A 34 -3.31 -61.45 31.30
CA GLN A 34 -3.19 -60.15 30.64
C GLN A 34 -3.68 -59.03 31.57
N LEU A 35 -2.75 -58.42 32.31
CA LEU A 35 -2.94 -57.08 32.87
C LEU A 35 -2.55 -56.08 31.79
N SER A 36 -3.53 -55.34 31.27
CA SER A 36 -3.31 -54.23 30.34
C SER A 36 -2.68 -53.04 31.09
N VAL A 37 -1.36 -53.07 31.24
CA VAL A 37 -0.59 -51.88 31.66
C VAL A 37 -0.62 -50.89 30.50
N ARG A 38 -1.52 -49.90 30.60
CA ARG A 38 -1.55 -48.75 29.69
C ARG A 38 -0.39 -47.83 30.08
N TRP A 39 0.76 -48.02 29.42
CA TRP A 39 1.86 -47.06 29.49
C TRP A 39 1.35 -45.70 29.01
N LYS A 40 1.09 -44.78 29.94
CA LYS A 40 0.99 -43.36 29.58
C LYS A 40 2.42 -42.89 29.36
N SER A 41 2.85 -42.78 28.11
CA SER A 41 4.07 -42.06 27.80
C SER A 41 3.87 -40.61 28.24
N GLY A 42 4.47 -40.23 29.37
CA GLY A 42 4.38 -38.88 29.95
C GLY A 42 5.18 -37.82 29.18
N VAL A 43 5.68 -38.14 27.99
CA VAL A 43 6.51 -37.24 27.20
C VAL A 43 5.61 -36.59 26.16
N ARG A 44 5.23 -35.33 26.40
CA ARG A 44 4.66 -34.50 25.33
C ARG A 44 5.72 -34.39 24.23
N PRO A 45 5.37 -34.59 22.95
CA PRO A 45 6.32 -34.39 21.86
C PRO A 45 6.90 -32.98 21.92
N ALA A 46 8.17 -32.83 21.56
CA ALA A 46 8.81 -31.52 21.52
C ALA A 46 8.08 -30.60 20.51
N PRO A 47 8.00 -29.29 20.77
CA PRO A 47 7.52 -28.32 19.81
C PRO A 47 8.17 -28.51 18.44
N PHE A 48 7.36 -28.50 17.40
CA PHE A 48 7.79 -28.78 16.04
C PHE A 48 7.27 -27.73 15.08
N LEU A 49 8.16 -27.20 14.23
CA LEU A 49 7.82 -26.20 13.22
C LEU A 49 7.98 -26.81 11.82
N THR A 50 6.99 -26.62 10.96
CA THR A 50 7.04 -27.01 9.55
C THR A 50 6.84 -25.80 8.65
N ALA A 51 7.43 -25.86 7.45
CA ALA A 51 7.28 -24.87 6.39
C ALA A 51 6.77 -25.57 5.12
N THR A 52 5.85 -24.96 4.38
CA THR A 52 5.34 -25.50 3.11
C THR A 52 5.14 -24.38 2.09
N PRO A 53 5.80 -24.44 0.91
CA PRO A 53 6.77 -25.47 0.52
C PRO A 53 8.07 -25.36 1.35
N VAL A 54 8.84 -26.47 1.40
CA VAL A 54 10.12 -26.52 2.17
C VAL A 54 11.22 -25.71 1.47
N ARG A 55 11.07 -25.46 0.17
CA ARG A 55 11.87 -24.52 -0.62
C ARG A 55 10.92 -23.70 -1.46
N ALA A 56 11.14 -22.41 -1.48
CA ALA A 56 10.38 -21.46 -2.28
C ALA A 56 11.34 -20.40 -2.83
N LEU A 57 10.97 -19.77 -3.95
CA LEU A 57 11.58 -18.52 -4.36
C LEU A 57 11.17 -17.39 -3.40
N ILE A 58 11.88 -16.27 -3.44
CA ILE A 58 11.65 -15.15 -2.50
C ILE A 58 10.25 -14.53 -2.64
N ASP A 59 9.61 -14.69 -3.79
CA ASP A 59 8.28 -14.23 -4.15
C ASP A 59 7.18 -15.30 -3.96
N GLU A 60 7.54 -16.52 -3.55
CA GLU A 60 6.59 -17.60 -3.30
C GLU A 60 6.18 -17.64 -1.82
N GLN A 61 4.88 -17.81 -1.57
CA GLN A 61 4.35 -17.88 -0.21
C GLN A 61 4.78 -19.17 0.50
N ILE A 62 5.29 -19.03 1.74
CA ILE A 62 5.60 -20.14 2.64
C ILE A 62 4.64 -20.13 3.83
N SER A 63 3.90 -21.21 4.03
CA SER A 63 3.09 -21.43 5.24
C SER A 63 3.94 -22.05 6.33
N ILE A 64 4.04 -21.38 7.49
CA ILE A 64 4.71 -21.89 8.67
C ILE A 64 3.66 -22.44 9.64
N ARG A 65 3.85 -23.65 10.15
CA ARG A 65 2.97 -24.27 11.14
C ARG A 65 3.75 -24.76 12.34
N GLY A 66 3.25 -24.48 13.53
CA GLY A 66 3.72 -25.09 14.77
C GLY A 66 2.80 -26.19 15.23
N SER A 67 3.37 -27.29 15.73
CA SER A 67 2.67 -28.42 16.31
C SER A 67 3.31 -28.82 17.63
N PHE A 68 2.57 -29.53 18.47
CA PHE A 68 3.02 -30.00 19.78
C PHE A 68 3.43 -28.87 20.74
N LEU A 69 2.81 -27.70 20.59
CA LEU A 69 2.98 -26.57 21.48
C LEU A 69 2.03 -26.69 22.69
N PRO A 70 2.30 -25.99 23.81
CA PRO A 70 1.34 -25.85 24.89
C PRO A 70 0.00 -25.31 24.36
N PRO A 71 -1.16 -25.92 24.67
CA PRO A 71 -2.47 -25.41 24.24
C PRO A 71 -2.80 -24.02 24.80
N HIS A 72 -3.55 -23.22 24.03
CA HIS A 72 -4.02 -21.87 24.44
C HIS A 72 -2.92 -20.97 25.01
N SER A 73 -1.71 -21.09 24.49
CA SER A 73 -0.55 -20.42 25.03
C SER A 73 -0.03 -19.37 24.04
N PRO A 74 0.42 -18.21 24.54
CA PRO A 74 1.06 -17.22 23.71
C PRO A 74 2.41 -17.76 23.23
N ILE A 75 2.69 -17.54 21.95
CA ILE A 75 3.96 -17.88 21.31
C ILE A 75 4.48 -16.68 20.52
N THR A 76 5.79 -16.66 20.26
CA THR A 76 6.40 -15.69 19.35
C THR A 76 7.09 -16.46 18.23
N LEU A 77 6.68 -16.19 17.00
CA LEU A 77 7.39 -16.61 15.80
C LEU A 77 8.36 -15.51 15.42
N SER A 78 9.65 -15.81 15.29
CA SER A 78 10.68 -14.86 14.87
C SER A 78 11.37 -15.36 13.60
N ALA A 79 11.55 -14.45 12.64
CA ALA A 79 12.33 -14.66 11.44
C ALA A 79 13.55 -13.73 11.47
N ARG A 80 14.73 -14.28 11.14
CA ARG A 80 15.99 -13.53 11.08
C ARG A 80 16.75 -13.95 9.84
N MET A 81 17.34 -12.99 9.14
CA MET A 81 18.25 -13.21 8.02
C MET A 81 19.41 -12.21 8.09
N HIS A 82 20.55 -12.58 7.52
CA HIS A 82 21.64 -11.62 7.29
C HIS A 82 21.65 -11.25 5.81
N SER A 83 21.85 -9.97 5.50
CA SER A 83 22.13 -9.52 4.14
C SER A 83 23.52 -10.00 3.70
N ASP A 84 23.80 -9.91 2.40
CA ASP A 84 25.15 -10.20 1.86
C ASP A 84 26.22 -9.23 2.42
N GLU A 85 25.80 -8.06 2.91
CA GLU A 85 26.67 -7.05 3.56
C GLU A 85 26.80 -7.28 5.09
N GLY A 86 26.08 -8.26 5.64
CA GLY A 86 26.15 -8.66 7.04
C GLY A 86 25.13 -7.99 7.97
N ASP A 87 24.22 -7.16 7.45
CA ASP A 87 23.18 -6.54 8.25
C ASP A 87 22.15 -7.57 8.73
N LEU A 88 21.77 -7.50 10.01
CA LEU A 88 20.73 -8.35 10.58
C LEU A 88 19.35 -7.76 10.26
N TRP A 89 18.54 -8.55 9.56
CA TRP A 89 17.13 -8.25 9.29
C TRP A 89 16.29 -9.17 10.16
N GLU A 90 15.39 -8.59 10.96
CA GLU A 90 14.55 -9.34 11.89
C GLU A 90 13.09 -8.91 11.84
N SER A 91 12.21 -9.88 12.05
CA SER A 91 10.80 -9.65 12.32
C SER A 91 10.28 -10.69 13.31
N PHE A 92 9.21 -10.34 14.02
CA PHE A 92 8.53 -11.27 14.90
C PHE A 92 7.03 -11.02 14.93
N ALA A 93 6.26 -12.05 15.24
CA ALA A 93 4.82 -11.97 15.42
C ALA A 93 4.38 -12.85 16.58
N HIS A 94 3.41 -12.37 17.35
CA HIS A 94 2.84 -13.07 18.49
C HIS A 94 1.58 -13.81 18.06
N PHE A 95 1.42 -15.07 18.45
CA PHE A 95 0.22 -15.86 18.18
C PHE A 95 -0.24 -16.56 19.45
N ASN A 96 -1.49 -17.02 19.46
CA ASN A 96 -1.99 -17.93 20.48
C ASN A 96 -2.24 -19.30 19.85
N THR A 97 -1.75 -20.36 20.50
CA THR A 97 -1.96 -21.72 20.01
C THR A 97 -3.40 -22.19 20.23
N SER A 98 -3.85 -23.09 19.35
CA SER A 98 -5.16 -23.74 19.46
C SER A 98 -5.27 -24.65 20.69
N ALA A 99 -6.48 -25.19 20.92
CA ALA A 99 -6.72 -26.23 21.92
C ALA A 99 -5.91 -27.52 21.68
N SER A 100 -5.53 -27.79 20.43
CA SER A 100 -4.68 -28.93 20.05
C SER A 100 -3.18 -28.62 20.12
N GLY A 101 -2.78 -27.42 20.56
CA GLY A 101 -1.37 -27.04 20.65
C GLY A 101 -0.74 -26.81 19.28
N THR A 102 -1.50 -26.23 18.34
CA THR A 102 -1.03 -25.92 16.99
C THR A 102 -1.16 -24.44 16.69
N PHE A 103 -0.36 -23.93 15.76
CA PHE A 103 -0.59 -22.63 15.12
C PHE A 103 -0.22 -22.68 13.62
N SER A 104 -0.70 -21.74 12.84
CA SER A 104 -0.40 -21.52 11.43
C SER A 104 -0.22 -20.03 11.15
N SER A 105 0.95 -19.66 10.63
CA SER A 105 1.27 -18.27 10.30
C SER A 105 0.35 -17.66 9.25
N THR A 106 -0.31 -18.48 8.42
CA THR A 106 -1.21 -18.03 7.36
C THR A 106 -2.66 -17.89 7.80
N ASN A 107 -3.09 -18.68 8.80
CA ASN A 107 -4.50 -18.78 9.17
C ASN A 107 -4.80 -18.14 10.53
N ASP A 108 -3.81 -18.11 11.43
CA ASP A 108 -3.98 -17.54 12.75
C ASP A 108 -3.59 -16.06 12.73
N HIS A 109 -4.29 -15.25 13.52
CA HIS A 109 -4.03 -13.82 13.62
C HIS A 109 -2.79 -13.58 14.49
N SER A 110 -1.86 -12.78 13.97
CA SER A 110 -0.86 -12.15 14.83
C SER A 110 -1.55 -11.18 15.79
N VAL A 111 -1.28 -11.33 17.08
CA VAL A 111 -1.79 -10.47 18.15
C VAL A 111 -0.78 -9.39 18.57
N GLY A 112 0.38 -9.31 17.92
CA GLY A 112 1.36 -8.25 18.13
C GLY A 112 2.72 -8.54 17.51
N GLY A 113 3.65 -7.60 17.64
CA GLY A 113 5.00 -7.68 17.07
C GLY A 113 5.17 -6.79 15.85
N SER A 114 5.97 -7.24 14.88
CA SER A 114 6.25 -6.53 13.63
C SER A 114 5.02 -6.37 12.73
N TYR A 115 3.97 -7.17 12.91
CA TYR A 115 2.66 -7.01 12.26
C TYR A 115 1.51 -7.54 13.12
N LEU A 116 0.28 -7.15 12.78
CA LEU A 116 -0.97 -7.57 13.41
C LEU A 116 -1.89 -8.21 12.37
N GLY A 117 -2.67 -9.22 12.76
CA GLY A 117 -3.62 -9.94 11.90
C GLY A 117 -3.03 -11.11 11.10
N CYS A 118 -3.80 -11.66 10.15
CA CYS A 118 -3.34 -12.70 9.23
C CYS A 118 -2.55 -12.08 8.06
N PRO A 119 -1.67 -12.83 7.35
CA PRO A 119 -0.92 -12.37 6.17
C PRO A 119 -1.77 -12.15 4.90
N GLY A 120 -3.04 -11.80 5.07
CA GLY A 120 -4.02 -11.59 4.02
C GLY A 120 -5.25 -12.51 4.15
N PRO A 121 -6.30 -12.27 3.34
CA PRO A 121 -6.38 -11.18 2.36
C PRO A 121 -6.47 -9.80 3.05
N PHE A 122 -5.81 -8.80 2.46
CA PHE A 122 -5.72 -7.44 2.99
C PHE A 122 -6.68 -6.50 2.24
N PRO A 123 -7.20 -5.45 2.89
CA PRO A 123 -7.69 -4.30 2.14
C PRO A 123 -6.54 -3.71 1.30
N ALA A 124 -6.87 -3.10 0.17
CA ALA A 124 -5.88 -2.57 -0.75
C ALA A 124 -6.01 -1.06 -0.98
N MET A 125 -4.90 -0.42 -1.34
CA MET A 125 -4.83 0.99 -1.69
C MET A 125 -4.12 1.19 -3.02
N LEU A 126 -4.81 1.81 -3.98
CA LEU A 126 -4.19 2.37 -5.17
C LEU A 126 -3.69 3.78 -4.85
N ASP A 127 -2.38 4.02 -4.97
CA ASP A 127 -1.71 5.26 -4.60
C ASP A 127 -1.31 6.07 -5.84
N LEU A 128 -1.90 7.27 -5.99
CA LEU A 128 -1.76 8.16 -7.13
C LEU A 128 -1.13 9.49 -6.71
N TRP A 129 0.06 9.75 -7.23
CA TRP A 129 0.80 10.99 -6.99
C TRP A 129 0.41 12.09 -7.96
N GLY A 130 0.99 13.28 -7.81
CA GLY A 130 0.75 14.42 -8.68
C GLY A 130 1.60 14.40 -9.96
N MET A 131 1.76 15.58 -10.53
CA MET A 131 2.37 15.79 -11.85
C MET A 131 3.88 15.77 -11.91
N GLY A 132 4.56 15.61 -10.78
CA GLY A 132 6.03 15.49 -10.74
C GLY A 132 6.55 14.28 -11.52
N GLY A 133 5.70 13.28 -11.75
CA GLY A 133 6.03 12.08 -12.52
C GLY A 133 6.97 11.13 -11.79
N GLY A 134 7.31 10.04 -12.46
CA GLY A 134 8.07 8.94 -11.86
C GLY A 134 7.19 8.04 -11.00
N LEU A 135 7.83 7.27 -10.11
CA LEU A 135 7.19 6.31 -9.22
C LEU A 135 7.57 6.64 -7.77
N GLN A 136 6.64 7.19 -7.00
CA GLN A 136 6.83 7.50 -5.58
C GLN A 136 6.21 6.40 -4.71
N GLU A 137 7.05 5.68 -3.97
CA GLU A 137 6.62 4.47 -3.25
C GLU A 137 6.45 4.69 -1.74
N TYR A 138 6.93 5.80 -1.20
CA TYR A 138 7.06 5.98 0.25
C TYR A 138 5.71 6.09 0.98
N ARG A 139 4.66 6.66 0.37
CA ARG A 139 3.31 6.67 0.98
C ARG A 139 2.68 5.28 0.93
N ALA A 140 2.78 4.59 -0.20
CA ALA A 140 2.32 3.21 -0.35
C ALA A 140 3.04 2.26 0.63
N SER A 141 4.35 2.40 0.84
CA SER A 141 5.09 1.56 1.80
C SER A 141 4.66 1.82 3.25
N LEU A 142 4.37 3.08 3.60
CA LEU A 142 3.82 3.42 4.91
C LEU A 142 2.41 2.85 5.10
N LEU A 143 1.54 2.91 4.08
CA LEU A 143 0.22 2.24 4.12
C LEU A 143 0.39 0.71 4.25
N ALA A 144 1.35 0.11 3.55
CA ALA A 144 1.66 -1.31 3.68
C ALA A 144 2.06 -1.69 5.11
N SER A 145 2.86 -0.86 5.78
CA SER A 145 3.21 -1.05 7.20
C SER A 145 2.00 -1.01 8.14
N LYS A 146 0.87 -0.43 7.68
CA LYS A 146 -0.40 -0.39 8.42
C LYS A 146 -1.34 -1.51 8.05
N GLY A 147 -0.93 -2.45 7.18
CA GLY A 147 -1.69 -3.65 6.80
C GLY A 147 -2.63 -3.43 5.61
N PHE A 148 -2.22 -2.61 4.63
CA PHE A 148 -2.90 -2.45 3.34
C PHE A 148 -2.01 -2.99 2.22
N ALA A 149 -2.53 -3.82 1.32
CA ALA A 149 -1.85 -4.13 0.07
C ALA A 149 -1.82 -2.88 -0.81
N SER A 150 -0.66 -2.25 -0.98
CA SER A 150 -0.58 -0.90 -1.56
C SER A 150 0.17 -0.91 -2.89
N LEU A 151 -0.44 -0.34 -3.93
CA LEU A 151 0.16 -0.20 -5.27
C LEU A 151 0.37 1.27 -5.57
N SER A 152 1.63 1.71 -5.63
CA SER A 152 1.95 3.00 -6.23
C SER A 152 1.93 2.90 -7.75
N LEU A 153 1.20 3.81 -8.40
CA LEU A 153 1.00 3.77 -9.85
C LEU A 153 1.59 5.02 -10.52
N ALA A 154 2.63 4.81 -11.32
CA ALA A 154 3.17 5.84 -12.20
C ALA A 154 2.29 6.00 -13.45
N TYR A 155 1.97 7.24 -13.84
CA TYR A 155 1.20 7.51 -15.06
C TYR A 155 1.74 8.71 -15.87
N ILE A 156 2.85 9.30 -15.40
CA ILE A 156 3.62 10.36 -16.07
C ILE A 156 5.10 10.22 -15.67
N GLY A 157 6.04 10.61 -16.53
CA GLY A 157 7.45 10.77 -16.18
C GLY A 157 8.24 9.51 -15.80
N HIS A 158 7.69 8.31 -15.99
CA HIS A 158 8.37 7.05 -15.72
C HIS A 158 8.86 6.38 -17.01
N LYS A 159 10.06 5.79 -16.99
CA LYS A 159 10.75 5.21 -18.15
C LYS A 159 9.96 4.09 -18.86
N ASP A 160 9.12 3.39 -18.10
CA ASP A 160 8.34 2.24 -18.60
C ASP A 160 6.95 2.64 -19.11
N LEU A 161 6.61 3.94 -19.07
CA LEU A 161 5.37 4.45 -19.64
C LEU A 161 5.53 4.72 -21.14
N PRO A 162 4.45 4.56 -21.93
CA PRO A 162 4.48 4.91 -23.34
C PRO A 162 4.63 6.43 -23.51
N GLY A 163 5.18 6.85 -24.65
CA GLY A 163 5.20 8.26 -25.06
C GLY A 163 6.23 9.13 -24.30
N PRO A 164 6.20 10.47 -24.52
CA PRO A 164 7.16 11.37 -23.92
C PRO A 164 6.90 11.57 -22.43
N PRO A 165 7.94 11.77 -21.60
CA PRO A 165 7.83 11.77 -20.13
C PRO A 165 7.07 12.97 -19.56
N ASN A 166 6.83 14.02 -20.35
CA ASN A 166 6.24 15.29 -19.92
C ASN A 166 4.71 15.39 -20.13
N ARG A 167 4.02 14.25 -20.30
CA ARG A 167 2.56 14.21 -20.38
C ARG A 167 2.03 12.85 -19.90
N VAL A 168 0.75 12.82 -19.53
CA VAL A 168 0.03 11.57 -19.22
C VAL A 168 -0.31 10.88 -20.54
N ASN A 169 0.37 9.76 -20.82
CA ASN A 169 0.20 8.99 -22.06
C ASN A 169 -0.68 7.74 -21.89
N VAL A 170 -1.27 7.57 -20.72
CA VAL A 170 -2.12 6.44 -20.38
C VAL A 170 -3.55 6.90 -20.18
N GLY A 171 -4.49 5.98 -20.37
CA GLY A 171 -5.92 6.30 -20.38
C GLY A 171 -6.74 5.59 -19.32
N ASP A 172 -8.06 5.76 -19.38
CA ASP A 172 -9.02 5.16 -18.44
C ASP A 172 -8.87 3.62 -18.36
N SER A 173 -8.50 2.94 -19.46
CA SER A 173 -8.24 1.50 -19.50
C SER A 173 -7.01 1.07 -18.69
N TYR A 174 -5.97 1.91 -18.64
CA TYR A 174 -4.77 1.66 -17.85
C TYR A 174 -5.07 1.74 -16.35
N PHE A 175 -5.77 2.78 -15.93
CA PHE A 175 -6.16 2.94 -14.53
C PHE A 175 -7.15 1.87 -14.07
N LYS A 176 -8.08 1.48 -14.96
CA LYS A 176 -8.97 0.34 -14.73
C LYS A 176 -8.18 -0.96 -14.51
N ALA A 177 -7.21 -1.24 -15.38
CA ALA A 177 -6.38 -2.43 -15.27
C ALA A 177 -5.54 -2.42 -13.97
N ALA A 178 -5.00 -1.28 -13.56
CA ALA A 178 -4.27 -1.15 -12.29
C ALA A 178 -5.16 -1.40 -11.07
N PHE A 179 -6.39 -0.89 -11.09
CA PHE A 179 -7.37 -1.16 -10.03
C PHE A 179 -7.74 -2.66 -10.00
N GLN A 180 -7.99 -3.26 -11.16
CA GLN A 180 -8.32 -4.68 -11.28
C GLN A 180 -7.17 -5.59 -10.87
N LEU A 181 -5.93 -5.21 -11.17
CA LEU A 181 -4.73 -5.93 -10.73
C LEU A 181 -4.69 -6.07 -9.20
N LEU A 182 -5.01 -4.99 -8.46
CA LEU A 182 -5.16 -5.05 -7.01
C LEU A 182 -6.35 -5.92 -6.61
N GLN A 183 -7.51 -5.67 -7.20
CA GLN A 183 -8.77 -6.36 -6.88
C GLN A 183 -8.69 -7.89 -7.07
N ASP A 184 -7.97 -8.33 -8.09
CA ASP A 184 -7.84 -9.75 -8.46
C ASP A 184 -6.65 -10.43 -7.77
N HIS A 185 -5.84 -9.69 -7.01
CA HIS A 185 -4.68 -10.25 -6.32
C HIS A 185 -5.12 -11.22 -5.21
N PRO A 186 -4.53 -12.43 -5.10
CA PRO A 186 -5.00 -13.46 -4.16
C PRO A 186 -4.87 -13.08 -2.68
N GLN A 187 -4.03 -12.08 -2.36
CA GLN A 187 -3.89 -11.52 -1.02
C GLN A 187 -4.68 -10.23 -0.80
N VAL A 188 -5.58 -9.85 -1.71
CA VAL A 188 -6.44 -8.67 -1.57
C VAL A 188 -7.88 -9.10 -1.37
N ILE A 189 -8.60 -8.42 -0.48
CA ILE A 189 -10.05 -8.55 -0.37
C ILE A 189 -10.65 -7.73 -1.51
N SER A 190 -11.21 -8.40 -2.51
CA SER A 190 -11.54 -7.83 -3.83
C SER A 190 -12.53 -6.66 -3.79
N ASP A 191 -13.42 -6.59 -2.79
CA ASP A 191 -14.36 -5.50 -2.58
C ASP A 191 -13.87 -4.43 -1.58
N ARG A 192 -12.63 -4.53 -1.08
CA ARG A 192 -12.00 -3.60 -0.14
C ARG A 192 -10.78 -2.89 -0.75
N VAL A 193 -10.96 -2.32 -1.93
CA VAL A 193 -9.94 -1.52 -2.61
C VAL A 193 -10.28 -0.03 -2.52
N GLY A 194 -9.44 0.75 -1.85
CA GLY A 194 -9.52 2.21 -1.82
C GLY A 194 -8.54 2.86 -2.79
N ILE A 195 -8.72 4.16 -3.05
CA ILE A 195 -7.82 4.96 -3.88
C ILE A 195 -7.43 6.22 -3.10
N ILE A 196 -6.14 6.54 -3.08
CA ILE A 196 -5.61 7.79 -2.52
C ILE A 196 -4.90 8.60 -3.62
N GLY A 197 -5.28 9.87 -3.75
CA GLY A 197 -4.74 10.81 -4.73
C GLY A 197 -4.19 12.06 -4.06
N LEU A 198 -3.04 12.55 -4.54
CA LEU A 198 -2.50 13.86 -4.18
C LEU A 198 -2.34 14.73 -5.42
N SER A 199 -2.67 16.03 -5.31
CA SER A 199 -2.57 16.98 -6.43
C SER A 199 -3.38 16.48 -7.63
N PHE A 200 -2.82 16.48 -8.83
CA PHE A 200 -3.46 15.91 -10.03
C PHE A 200 -3.86 14.44 -9.89
N GLY A 201 -3.25 13.69 -8.97
CA GLY A 201 -3.69 12.34 -8.60
C GLY A 201 -5.15 12.32 -8.14
N CYS A 202 -5.68 13.39 -7.53
CA CYS A 202 -7.09 13.47 -7.13
C CYS A 202 -8.03 13.47 -8.34
N TYR A 203 -7.68 14.19 -9.40
CA TYR A 203 -8.47 14.20 -10.64
C TYR A 203 -8.53 12.79 -11.23
N VAL A 204 -7.38 12.09 -11.27
CA VAL A 204 -7.32 10.69 -11.70
C VAL A 204 -8.16 9.79 -10.78
N THR A 205 -8.04 9.94 -9.45
CA THR A 205 -8.84 9.21 -8.45
C THR A 205 -10.34 9.36 -8.70
N LEU A 206 -10.82 10.60 -8.86
CA LEU A 206 -12.23 10.88 -9.11
C LEU A 206 -12.70 10.33 -10.46
N ARG A 207 -11.87 10.44 -11.52
CA ARG A 207 -12.16 9.85 -12.83
C ARG A 207 -12.26 8.33 -12.78
N ILE A 208 -11.38 7.66 -12.05
CA ILE A 208 -11.44 6.20 -11.90
C ILE A 208 -12.79 5.81 -11.33
N ALA A 209 -13.22 6.48 -10.26
CA ALA A 209 -14.47 6.19 -9.57
C ALA A 209 -15.73 6.51 -10.41
N THR A 210 -15.69 7.50 -11.30
CA THR A 210 -16.89 7.96 -12.04
C THR A 210 -16.97 7.45 -13.49
N ARG A 211 -15.85 7.08 -14.13
CA ARG A 211 -15.81 6.78 -15.58
C ARG A 211 -15.39 5.37 -15.96
N THR A 212 -14.56 4.70 -15.16
CA THR A 212 -13.96 3.40 -15.58
C THR A 212 -14.87 2.19 -15.37
N GLY A 213 -15.94 2.36 -14.57
CA GLY A 213 -16.87 1.31 -14.18
C GLY A 213 -16.37 0.41 -13.04
N VAL A 214 -15.19 0.67 -12.47
CA VAL A 214 -14.75 0.01 -11.24
C VAL A 214 -15.45 0.63 -10.02
N LYS A 215 -15.47 -0.10 -8.90
CA LYS A 215 -16.16 0.33 -7.67
C LYS A 215 -15.17 0.36 -6.51
N PRO A 216 -14.43 1.47 -6.31
CA PRO A 216 -13.63 1.64 -5.12
C PRO A 216 -14.52 1.69 -3.88
N ALA A 217 -14.03 1.14 -2.77
CA ALA A 217 -14.74 1.14 -1.50
C ALA A 217 -14.69 2.50 -0.78
N CYS A 218 -13.63 3.29 -1.01
CA CYS A 218 -13.52 4.67 -0.57
C CYS A 218 -12.42 5.43 -1.33
N LEU A 219 -12.47 6.76 -1.28
CA LEU A 219 -11.50 7.67 -1.88
C LEU A 219 -10.90 8.60 -0.83
N VAL A 220 -9.61 8.90 -0.98
CA VAL A 220 -8.92 9.98 -0.25
C VAL A 220 -8.29 10.91 -1.28
N CYS A 221 -8.66 12.19 -1.27
CA CYS A 221 -8.10 13.22 -2.15
C CYS A 221 -7.39 14.28 -1.31
N ILE A 222 -6.15 14.62 -1.67
CA ILE A 222 -5.34 15.63 -0.99
C ILE A 222 -5.03 16.74 -1.99
N ASN A 223 -5.59 17.92 -1.77
CA ASN A 223 -5.27 19.15 -2.50
C ASN A 223 -5.29 19.00 -4.03
N GLY A 224 -6.39 18.53 -4.61
CA GLY A 224 -6.43 18.25 -6.06
C GLY A 224 -7.71 18.60 -6.78
N PRO A 225 -7.65 18.84 -8.10
CA PRO A 225 -8.77 19.40 -8.83
C PRO A 225 -9.84 18.36 -9.17
N VAL A 226 -11.07 18.84 -9.39
CA VAL A 226 -12.19 18.03 -9.94
C VAL A 226 -12.17 17.92 -11.46
N GLY A 227 -11.30 18.68 -12.12
CA GLY A 227 -11.14 18.70 -13.57
C GLY A 227 -9.71 19.03 -13.98
N SER A 228 -9.48 19.24 -15.27
CA SER A 228 -8.15 19.54 -15.80
C SER A 228 -8.25 20.57 -16.92
N THR A 229 -7.45 21.64 -16.82
CA THR A 229 -7.22 22.59 -17.92
C THR A 229 -6.35 22.00 -19.03
N VAL A 230 -5.63 20.91 -18.75
CA VAL A 230 -4.91 20.18 -19.79
C VAL A 230 -5.90 19.26 -20.49
N THR A 231 -6.21 19.62 -21.73
CA THR A 231 -7.12 18.90 -22.62
C THR A 231 -6.66 17.46 -22.77
N LEU A 232 -7.60 16.53 -22.64
CA LEU A 232 -7.37 15.14 -22.98
C LEU A 232 -7.42 15.03 -24.51
N SER A 233 -6.31 14.66 -25.14
CA SER A 233 -6.10 14.62 -26.59
C SER A 233 -6.88 13.52 -27.31
N ASP A 234 -7.40 12.51 -26.61
CA ASP A 234 -8.18 11.43 -27.23
C ASP A 234 -9.24 10.80 -26.30
N SER A 235 -10.10 9.95 -26.88
CA SER A 235 -11.18 9.22 -26.20
C SER A 235 -10.72 8.27 -25.10
N GLU A 236 -9.41 8.04 -24.97
CA GLU A 236 -8.82 7.23 -23.91
C GLU A 236 -8.39 8.07 -22.70
N GLY A 237 -8.34 9.41 -22.79
CA GLY A 237 -7.96 10.26 -21.66
C GLY A 237 -6.46 10.59 -21.58
N ARG A 238 -5.73 10.55 -22.70
CA ARG A 238 -4.32 11.00 -22.75
C ARG A 238 -4.26 12.52 -22.74
N THR A 239 -3.26 13.16 -22.13
CA THR A 239 -3.17 14.64 -22.06
C THR A 239 -2.34 15.23 -23.19
N GLU A 240 -2.67 16.45 -23.64
CA GLU A 240 -1.75 17.29 -24.44
C GLU A 240 -0.44 17.62 -23.69
N ILE A 241 0.56 18.18 -24.38
CA ILE A 241 1.86 18.53 -23.80
C ILE A 241 1.66 19.62 -22.72
N PHE A 242 2.16 19.38 -21.51
CA PHE A 242 1.94 20.26 -20.36
C PHE A 242 2.45 21.70 -20.54
N ASP A 243 3.48 21.89 -21.37
CA ASP A 243 4.11 23.19 -21.60
C ASP A 243 3.32 24.14 -22.51
N SER A 244 2.23 23.69 -23.17
CA SER A 244 1.51 24.54 -24.14
C SER A 244 0.47 25.49 -23.55
N TYR A 245 0.16 25.41 -22.24
CA TYR A 245 -0.86 26.25 -21.62
C TYR A 245 -0.39 26.92 -20.32
N GLN A 246 0.37 28.01 -20.45
CA GLN A 246 0.65 28.96 -19.34
C GLN A 246 -0.57 29.82 -18.96
N LYS A 247 -1.75 29.47 -19.48
CA LYS A 247 -3.01 30.16 -19.20
C LYS A 247 -3.33 29.90 -17.72
N TYR A 248 -3.40 30.97 -16.93
CA TYR A 248 -3.61 30.98 -15.46
C TYR A 248 -2.38 30.76 -14.58
N TRP A 249 -1.17 30.75 -15.13
CA TRP A 249 0.02 30.80 -14.28
C TRP A 249 0.20 32.22 -13.76
N THR A 250 0.37 32.34 -12.45
CA THR A 250 0.72 33.60 -11.80
C THR A 250 2.10 33.49 -11.17
N TYR A 251 2.68 34.62 -10.78
CA TYR A 251 4.03 34.70 -10.25
C TYR A 251 4.06 35.59 -9.03
N ASP A 252 4.88 35.25 -8.03
CA ASP A 252 5.19 36.15 -6.93
C ASP A 252 6.25 37.19 -7.32
N ASP A 253 6.60 38.08 -6.39
CA ASP A 253 7.61 39.13 -6.59
C ASP A 253 9.03 38.57 -6.85
N GLN A 254 9.29 37.30 -6.54
CA GLN A 254 10.55 36.60 -6.81
C GLN A 254 10.54 35.85 -8.14
N GLY A 255 9.42 35.87 -8.86
CA GLY A 255 9.24 35.15 -10.12
C GLY A 255 8.95 33.65 -9.94
N TYR A 256 8.55 33.21 -8.74
CA TYR A 256 8.13 31.83 -8.49
C TYR A 256 6.70 31.62 -8.97
N VAL A 257 6.45 30.47 -9.58
CA VAL A 257 5.18 30.15 -10.21
C VAL A 257 4.16 29.72 -9.17
N ILE A 258 2.94 30.23 -9.31
CA ILE A 258 1.75 29.87 -8.54
C ILE A 258 0.74 29.28 -9.52
N PHE A 259 0.32 28.04 -9.27
CA PHE A 259 -0.63 27.31 -10.13
C PHE A 259 -2.07 27.32 -9.61
N LYS A 260 -2.34 27.98 -8.48
CA LYS A 260 -3.66 28.01 -7.83
C LYS A 260 -4.83 28.20 -8.82
N GLU A 261 -4.74 29.22 -9.66
CA GLU A 261 -5.76 29.57 -10.66
C GLU A 261 -5.97 28.52 -11.76
N VAL A 262 -4.99 27.65 -12.02
CA VAL A 262 -5.06 26.60 -13.05
C VAL A 262 -6.16 25.58 -12.73
N SER A 263 -6.48 25.40 -11.44
CA SER A 263 -7.48 24.45 -10.96
C SER A 263 -8.73 25.12 -10.39
N LEU A 264 -8.85 26.45 -10.51
CA LEU A 264 -10.05 27.15 -10.06
C LEU A 264 -11.25 26.60 -10.87
N PRO A 265 -12.34 26.16 -10.24
CA PRO A 265 -13.43 25.52 -10.98
C PRO A 265 -14.03 26.38 -12.09
N ALA A 266 -14.03 27.71 -11.93
CA ALA A 266 -14.45 28.66 -12.96
C ALA A 266 -13.55 28.69 -14.21
N ASN A 267 -12.30 28.24 -14.09
CA ASN A 267 -11.31 28.19 -15.17
C ASN A 267 -11.26 26.81 -15.87
N LEU A 268 -11.93 25.80 -15.31
CA LEU A 268 -11.96 24.44 -15.85
C LEU A 268 -12.92 24.35 -17.05
N PRO A 269 -12.52 23.71 -18.16
CA PRO A 269 -13.46 23.35 -19.23
C PRO A 269 -14.59 22.46 -18.67
N PRO A 270 -15.87 22.75 -18.94
CA PRO A 270 -16.99 21.98 -18.38
C PRO A 270 -16.88 20.48 -18.64
N ASP A 271 -16.50 20.07 -19.86
CA ASP A 271 -16.36 18.66 -20.25
C ASP A 271 -15.16 17.94 -19.57
N SER A 272 -14.28 18.70 -18.92
CA SER A 272 -13.15 18.15 -18.14
C SER A 272 -13.51 17.85 -16.69
N ILE A 273 -14.59 18.44 -16.18
CA ILE A 273 -15.03 18.26 -14.79
C ILE A 273 -15.61 16.85 -14.68
N VAL A 274 -15.17 16.10 -13.67
CA VAL A 274 -15.69 14.76 -13.40
C VAL A 274 -17.17 14.81 -13.00
N GLU A 275 -17.93 13.79 -13.37
CA GLU A 275 -19.35 13.63 -13.02
C GLU A 275 -19.49 13.22 -11.55
N LEU A 276 -19.28 14.19 -10.65
CA LEU A 276 -19.25 14.02 -9.19
C LEU A 276 -20.53 13.39 -8.64
N GLU A 277 -21.68 13.62 -9.28
CA GLU A 277 -22.97 13.01 -8.93
C GLU A 277 -22.98 11.49 -9.08
N LYS A 278 -22.08 10.92 -9.89
CA LYS A 278 -21.89 9.48 -10.07
C LYS A 278 -21.02 8.82 -8.99
N LEU A 279 -20.45 9.59 -8.06
CA LEU A 279 -19.74 9.01 -6.92
C LEU A 279 -20.71 8.22 -6.04
N ASP A 280 -20.34 6.97 -5.77
CA ASP A 280 -21.15 6.00 -5.01
C ASP A 280 -20.39 5.43 -3.80
N CYS A 281 -19.24 6.01 -3.44
CA CYS A 281 -18.44 5.59 -2.29
C CYS A 281 -18.01 6.80 -1.44
N PRO A 282 -17.67 6.59 -0.16
CA PRO A 282 -17.18 7.65 0.72
C PRO A 282 -15.90 8.30 0.17
N LEU A 283 -15.85 9.64 0.22
CA LEU A 283 -14.73 10.48 -0.17
C LEU A 283 -14.29 11.34 1.02
N MET A 284 -13.04 11.16 1.45
CA MET A 284 -12.34 12.12 2.29
C MET A 284 -11.55 13.09 1.40
N TYR A 285 -11.78 14.39 1.57
CA TYR A 285 -11.07 15.44 0.86
C TYR A 285 -10.30 16.34 1.84
N ILE A 286 -9.00 16.46 1.64
CA ILE A 286 -8.06 17.15 2.52
C ILE A 286 -7.59 18.43 1.85
N VAL A 287 -7.75 19.55 2.56
CA VAL A 287 -7.46 20.91 2.10
C VAL A 287 -6.34 21.52 2.96
N GLY A 288 -5.28 21.97 2.31
CA GLY A 288 -4.35 22.97 2.85
C GLY A 288 -4.84 24.36 2.48
N GLU A 289 -5.12 25.21 3.47
CA GLU A 289 -5.71 26.53 3.21
C GLU A 289 -4.72 27.56 2.65
N ASP A 290 -3.42 27.31 2.79
CA ASP A 290 -2.33 28.06 2.13
C ASP A 290 -1.82 27.32 0.88
N ASP A 291 -2.67 26.53 0.19
CA ASP A 291 -2.30 25.92 -1.08
C ASP A 291 -2.13 26.99 -2.19
N LEU A 292 -0.94 27.03 -2.78
CA LEU A 292 -0.55 27.93 -3.88
C LEU A 292 -0.42 27.21 -5.24
N SER A 293 -0.68 25.91 -5.27
CA SER A 293 -0.62 25.07 -6.47
C SER A 293 -1.99 24.58 -6.94
N ALA A 294 -2.97 24.48 -6.04
CA ALA A 294 -4.36 24.19 -6.39
C ALA A 294 -5.37 25.06 -5.63
N SER A 295 -6.50 25.35 -6.27
CA SER A 295 -7.68 25.99 -5.64
C SER A 295 -8.47 24.95 -4.83
N SER A 296 -7.82 24.33 -3.84
CA SER A 296 -8.36 23.15 -3.15
C SER A 296 -9.60 23.43 -2.32
N ILE A 297 -9.74 24.64 -1.79
CA ILE A 297 -10.95 25.08 -1.07
C ILE A 297 -12.15 25.07 -2.03
N GLU A 298 -11.99 25.72 -3.18
CA GLU A 298 -13.04 25.90 -4.18
C GLU A 298 -13.41 24.56 -4.85
N ASN A 299 -12.44 23.67 -5.04
CA ASN A 299 -12.69 22.32 -5.51
C ASN A 299 -13.46 21.49 -4.47
N ALA A 300 -13.11 21.60 -3.18
CA ALA A 300 -13.86 20.94 -2.11
C ALA A 300 -15.31 21.46 -2.03
N ASP A 301 -15.52 22.77 -2.17
CA ASP A 301 -16.85 23.39 -2.17
C ASP A 301 -17.71 22.85 -3.33
N MET A 302 -17.14 22.76 -4.54
CA MET A 302 -17.84 22.18 -5.70
C MET A 302 -18.22 20.71 -5.47
N ILE A 303 -17.33 19.91 -4.88
CA ILE A 303 -17.62 18.50 -4.55
C ILE A 303 -18.78 18.42 -3.55
N GLU A 304 -18.69 19.17 -2.46
CA GLU A 304 -19.69 19.16 -1.39
C GLU A 304 -21.06 19.56 -1.91
N GLU A 305 -21.15 20.65 -2.69
CA GLU A 305 -22.41 21.15 -3.23
C GLU A 305 -23.01 20.20 -4.27
N THR A 306 -22.17 19.60 -5.12
CA THR A 306 -22.65 18.64 -6.13
C THR A 306 -23.20 17.38 -5.46
N LEU A 307 -22.50 16.83 -4.46
CA LEU A 307 -22.97 15.66 -3.73
C LEU A 307 -24.20 15.95 -2.88
N ARG A 308 -24.29 17.14 -2.29
CA ARG A 308 -25.49 17.61 -1.57
C ARG A 308 -26.69 17.70 -2.52
N SER A 309 -26.51 18.31 -3.68
CA SER A 309 -27.54 18.42 -4.73
C SER A 309 -27.98 17.05 -5.28
N ALA A 310 -27.06 16.08 -5.35
CA ALA A 310 -27.35 14.70 -5.74
C ALA A 310 -27.98 13.85 -4.62
N GLY A 311 -28.24 14.41 -3.43
CA GLY A 311 -28.81 13.69 -2.29
C GLY A 311 -27.81 12.74 -1.58
N LYS A 312 -26.51 12.93 -1.79
CA LYS A 312 -25.42 12.10 -1.26
C LYS A 312 -24.46 12.85 -0.31
N PRO A 313 -24.90 13.80 0.54
CA PRO A 313 -23.97 14.56 1.39
C PRO A 313 -23.21 13.68 2.39
N HIS A 314 -23.78 12.52 2.76
CA HIS A 314 -23.16 11.55 3.67
C HIS A 314 -21.91 10.87 3.11
N LEU A 315 -21.63 10.98 1.81
CA LEU A 315 -20.42 10.44 1.20
C LEU A 315 -19.20 11.35 1.39
N PHE A 316 -19.39 12.65 1.68
CA PHE A 316 -18.30 13.61 1.71
C PHE A 316 -17.80 13.88 3.12
N THR A 317 -16.49 13.84 3.32
CA THR A 317 -15.81 14.26 4.54
C THR A 317 -14.70 15.23 4.19
N ARG A 318 -14.76 16.46 4.68
CA ARG A 318 -13.72 17.48 4.48
C ARG A 318 -12.84 17.63 5.70
N LEU A 319 -11.53 17.67 5.48
CA LEU A 319 -10.55 18.13 6.46
C LEU A 319 -9.90 19.41 5.93
N SER A 320 -9.86 20.47 6.74
CA SER A 320 -9.29 21.76 6.36
C SER A 320 -8.22 22.17 7.37
N TYR A 321 -7.04 22.53 6.87
CA TYR A 321 -5.87 22.83 7.67
C TYR A 321 -5.36 24.24 7.41
N PRO A 322 -5.66 25.20 8.32
CA PRO A 322 -5.14 26.55 8.25
C PRO A 322 -3.61 26.57 8.20
N GLY A 323 -3.05 27.28 7.22
CA GLY A 323 -1.60 27.42 7.06
C GLY A 323 -0.87 26.17 6.54
N ALA A 324 -1.57 25.08 6.21
CA ALA A 324 -0.99 23.98 5.44
C ALA A 324 -1.00 24.30 3.94
N GLY A 325 -0.05 23.75 3.20
CA GLY A 325 0.16 24.01 1.77
C GLY A 325 -0.25 22.82 0.93
N HIS A 326 0.19 22.81 -0.32
CA HIS A 326 -0.17 21.79 -1.31
C HIS A 326 0.29 20.37 -0.94
N LEU A 327 1.55 20.22 -0.53
CA LEU A 327 2.20 18.93 -0.33
C LEU A 327 1.98 18.40 1.10
N ILE A 328 0.74 18.03 1.44
CA ILE A 328 0.44 17.34 2.72
C ILE A 328 0.90 15.88 2.60
N GLU A 329 2.16 15.67 2.93
CA GLU A 329 2.86 14.38 2.90
C GLU A 329 2.64 13.57 4.19
N PRO A 330 3.06 12.29 4.25
CA PRO A 330 3.09 11.55 5.50
C PRO A 330 3.87 12.28 6.61
N PRO A 331 3.59 11.97 7.90
CA PRO A 331 4.08 12.73 9.04
C PRO A 331 5.59 12.92 9.06
N TYR A 332 6.02 14.07 9.58
CA TYR A 332 7.43 14.47 9.74
C TYR A 332 8.20 14.70 8.43
N SER A 333 7.54 14.62 7.28
CA SER A 333 8.15 15.03 6.02
C SER A 333 8.33 16.56 6.04
N PRO A 334 9.52 17.09 5.72
CA PRO A 334 9.79 18.52 5.84
C PRO A 334 8.93 19.32 4.87
N ASN A 335 8.32 20.42 5.35
CA ASN A 335 7.60 21.34 4.49
C ASN A 335 8.56 21.99 3.48
N ALA A 336 8.27 21.83 2.19
CA ALA A 336 8.92 22.55 1.11
C ALA A 336 7.95 23.62 0.59
N ARG A 337 8.06 24.86 1.08
CA ARG A 337 7.21 25.97 0.60
C ARG A 337 7.43 26.29 -0.88
N ALA A 338 8.65 26.11 -1.36
CA ALA A 338 9.01 26.29 -2.75
C ALA A 338 10.02 25.21 -3.18
N SER A 339 9.93 24.73 -4.43
CA SER A 339 10.93 23.82 -4.98
C SER A 339 11.06 23.94 -6.50
N LEU A 340 12.15 23.40 -7.03
CA LEU A 340 12.42 23.37 -8.47
C LEU A 340 11.43 22.42 -9.16
N TRP A 341 10.62 22.95 -10.07
CA TRP A 341 9.64 22.19 -10.85
C TRP A 341 10.20 21.72 -12.19
N SER A 342 10.81 22.63 -12.95
CA SER A 342 11.41 22.32 -14.24
C SER A 342 12.68 23.12 -14.46
N VAL A 343 13.59 22.57 -15.26
CA VAL A 343 14.85 23.19 -15.67
C VAL A 343 14.85 23.55 -17.16
N LYS A 344 13.98 22.92 -17.96
CA LYS A 344 13.87 23.13 -19.42
C LYS A 344 12.40 23.23 -19.83
N PRO A 345 12.01 24.17 -20.71
CA PRO A 345 12.86 25.17 -21.39
C PRO A 345 13.28 26.35 -20.50
N LYS A 346 12.67 26.52 -19.31
CA LYS A 346 13.05 27.54 -18.32
C LYS A 346 13.18 26.91 -16.94
N LYS A 347 14.06 27.47 -16.11
CA LYS A 347 14.12 27.14 -14.67
C LYS A 347 12.88 27.74 -14.00
N LEU A 348 12.01 26.89 -13.49
CA LEU A 348 10.78 27.27 -12.80
C LEU A 348 10.83 26.75 -11.36
N ILE A 349 10.66 27.66 -10.42
CA ILE A 349 10.45 27.33 -9.01
C ILE A 349 8.96 27.49 -8.75
N THR A 350 8.33 26.48 -8.17
CA THR A 350 6.90 26.49 -7.84
C THR A 350 6.71 26.78 -6.36
N LEU A 351 5.70 27.59 -6.06
CA LEU A 351 5.19 27.80 -4.71
C LEU A 351 4.11 26.77 -4.37
N TRP A 352 4.39 25.98 -3.35
CA TRP A 352 3.47 24.99 -2.79
C TRP A 352 2.68 25.57 -1.61
N GLY A 353 3.20 26.63 -1.00
CA GLY A 353 2.66 27.22 0.22
C GLY A 353 2.94 26.38 1.48
N GLY A 354 2.22 26.66 2.54
CA GLY A 354 2.41 26.08 3.86
C GLY A 354 3.37 26.88 4.76
N HIS A 355 3.02 26.95 6.04
CA HIS A 355 3.87 27.45 7.11
C HIS A 355 4.44 26.27 7.91
N PRO A 356 5.73 26.25 8.29
CA PRO A 356 6.38 25.05 8.81
C PRO A 356 5.63 24.34 9.95
N ALA A 357 5.25 25.07 11.01
CA ALA A 357 4.59 24.46 12.16
C ALA A 357 3.13 24.02 11.88
N PRO A 358 2.25 24.87 11.30
CA PRO A 358 0.91 24.44 10.92
C PRO A 358 0.90 23.28 9.91
N HIS A 359 1.84 23.29 8.96
CA HIS A 359 1.95 22.25 7.94
C HIS A 359 2.36 20.91 8.54
N ALA A 360 3.36 20.89 9.43
CA ALA A 360 3.75 19.67 10.13
C ALA A 360 2.60 19.08 10.97
N ALA A 361 1.88 19.93 11.72
CA ALA A 361 0.71 19.50 12.49
C ALA A 361 -0.40 18.95 11.59
N ALA A 362 -0.62 19.55 10.42
CA ALA A 362 -1.59 19.06 9.45
C ALA A 362 -1.22 17.67 8.91
N GLN A 363 0.06 17.40 8.65
CA GLN A 363 0.51 16.07 8.17
C GLN A 363 0.28 14.97 9.21
N GLU A 364 0.58 15.25 10.48
CA GLU A 364 0.34 14.33 11.60
C GLU A 364 -1.15 13.99 11.75
N ASP A 365 -2.00 15.02 11.87
CA ASP A 365 -3.44 14.86 12.07
C ASP A 365 -4.14 14.27 10.84
N ALA A 366 -3.77 14.71 9.63
CA ALA A 366 -4.30 14.16 8.38
C ALA A 366 -3.98 12.68 8.24
N TRP A 367 -2.76 12.25 8.54
CA TRP A 367 -2.37 10.85 8.44
C TRP A 367 -3.17 9.96 9.38
N GLU A 368 -3.34 10.38 10.64
CA GLU A 368 -4.17 9.65 11.60
C GLU A 368 -5.63 9.53 11.11
N LYS A 369 -6.22 10.64 10.65
CA LYS A 369 -7.60 10.66 10.15
C LYS A 369 -7.77 9.85 8.88
N VAL A 370 -6.78 9.85 7.98
CA VAL A 370 -6.76 8.97 6.79
C VAL A 370 -6.77 7.51 7.24
N LEU A 371 -5.89 7.09 8.15
CA LEU A 371 -5.87 5.71 8.61
C LEU A 371 -7.19 5.29 9.27
N ASN A 372 -7.80 6.17 10.09
CA ASN A 372 -9.10 5.92 10.69
C ASN A 372 -10.20 5.77 9.64
N PHE A 373 -10.23 6.64 8.64
CA PHE A 373 -11.16 6.58 7.52
C PHE A 373 -10.98 5.31 6.68
N LEU A 374 -9.74 4.92 6.36
CA LEU A 374 -9.44 3.71 5.62
C LEU A 374 -9.84 2.46 6.42
N ASN A 375 -9.53 2.39 7.71
CA ASN A 375 -9.98 1.31 8.58
C ASN A 375 -11.51 1.20 8.61
N ALA A 376 -12.19 2.34 8.75
CA ALA A 376 -13.65 2.40 8.81
C ALA A 376 -14.33 1.99 7.50
N ASN A 377 -13.68 2.08 6.34
CA ASN A 377 -14.29 1.76 5.04
C ASN A 377 -13.79 0.44 4.42
N LEU A 378 -12.58 0.00 4.78
CA LEU A 378 -11.93 -1.15 4.15
C LEU A 378 -11.80 -2.39 5.05
N ARG A 379 -11.92 -2.24 6.39
CA ARG A 379 -11.74 -3.35 7.35
C ARG A 379 -13.01 -3.80 8.06
N ARG A 380 -14.18 -3.45 7.52
CA ARG A 380 -15.47 -3.87 8.07
C ARG A 380 -15.75 -5.33 7.83
#